data_AF-A0A1L9WWC2-F1
#
_entry.id   AF-A0A1L9WWC2-F1
#
_cell.length_a   1.000
_cell.length_b   1.000
_cell.length_c   1.000
_cell.angle_alpha   90.00
_cell.angle_beta   90.00
_cell.angle_gamma   90.00
#
_symmetry.space_group_name_H-M   'P 1'
#
loop_
_entity.id
_entity.type
_entity.pdbx_description
1 polymer ?
#
loop_
_entity_poly.entity_id
_entity_poly.type
_entity_poly.pdbx_seq_one_letter_code
_entity_poly.pdbx_strand_id
1 'polypeptide(L)'
;MAKLPSFNKSTQRPQAGRTRSKVLWHRIIRSLCYLIAWIFLLLVVIGNVADKPVIRETYFLKIDLANIIPLSVPNAVLINTIARTIGLHDFYQVGLWNFCEGYLDEGITNCSKPKTLYWFNPVEIILNELLSGATIALPSDITSALKIARIASHWMFGLFLTATVLTFILIFLSPLAVSSRPPQTISADPTINQTHPQHRRRTFVFLRAFPFLILTFVTALFTIVASVVATVMFIIFRNVFTSSDYDLNIGASLGTRMLAFMWIASGFNLLAFILQLGSCCASCCGGRKARKQLKRADREKHHPDAAPASASSSEASNVEKREGLGI
;
A
#
# COMPACT_ATOMS: atom_id res chain seq x y z
N MET A 1 10.34 -47.19 -58.41
CA MET A 1 10.43 -46.74 -57.01
C MET A 1 9.41 -45.64 -56.79
N ALA A 2 8.30 -45.95 -56.11
CA ALA A 2 7.26 -44.97 -55.82
C ALA A 2 7.74 -44.03 -54.70
N LYS A 3 7.80 -42.73 -54.98
CA LYS A 3 8.08 -41.68 -53.98
C LYS A 3 6.87 -41.58 -53.05
N LEU A 4 7.03 -42.07 -51.82
CA LEU A 4 6.06 -41.81 -50.75
C LEU A 4 6.01 -40.30 -50.47
N PRO A 5 4.82 -39.72 -50.24
CA PRO A 5 4.71 -38.30 -49.91
C PRO A 5 5.41 -38.04 -48.58
N SER A 6 6.26 -37.01 -48.55
CA SER A 6 6.90 -36.54 -47.33
C SER A 6 5.82 -36.00 -46.39
N PHE A 7 5.62 -36.68 -45.26
CA PHE A 7 4.86 -36.12 -44.15
C PHE A 7 5.61 -34.89 -43.66
N ASN A 8 5.18 -33.72 -44.13
CA ASN A 8 5.71 -32.44 -43.69
C ASN A 8 5.48 -32.39 -42.17
N LYS A 9 6.59 -32.30 -41.42
CA LYS A 9 6.59 -32.24 -39.96
C LYS A 9 5.57 -31.18 -39.55
N SER A 10 4.46 -31.61 -38.94
CA SER A 10 3.35 -30.74 -38.60
C SER A 10 3.90 -29.46 -37.97
N THR A 11 3.64 -28.32 -38.61
CA THR A 11 3.88 -26.99 -38.06
C THR A 11 3.47 -27.04 -36.60
N GLN A 12 4.41 -26.78 -35.67
CA GLN A 12 4.15 -26.86 -34.24
C GLN A 12 2.79 -26.21 -33.95
N ARG A 13 1.82 -27.03 -33.52
CA ARG A 13 0.46 -26.56 -33.22
C ARG A 13 0.60 -25.36 -32.30
N PRO A 14 0.05 -24.19 -32.63
CA PRO A 14 0.12 -23.03 -31.75
C PRO A 14 -0.53 -23.42 -30.42
N GLN A 15 0.27 -23.55 -29.36
CA GLN A 15 -0.23 -23.84 -28.02
C GLN A 15 -1.07 -22.65 -27.56
N ALA A 16 -2.39 -22.73 -27.74
CA ALA A 16 -3.34 -21.73 -27.27
C ALA A 16 -3.44 -21.81 -25.73
N GLY A 17 -2.52 -21.16 -25.01
CA GLY A 17 -2.49 -21.17 -23.56
C GLY A 17 -1.29 -20.41 -22.98
N ARG A 18 -1.47 -19.77 -21.81
CA ARG A 18 -0.33 -19.31 -21.01
C ARG A 18 0.33 -20.55 -20.40
N THR A 19 1.65 -20.66 -20.48
CA THR A 19 2.38 -21.80 -19.89
C THR A 19 2.07 -21.92 -18.39
N ARG A 20 1.96 -23.16 -17.88
CA ARG A 20 1.68 -23.44 -16.46
C ARG A 20 2.63 -22.68 -15.53
N SER A 21 3.91 -22.60 -15.91
CA SER A 21 4.94 -21.84 -15.19
C SER A 21 4.60 -20.35 -15.08
N LYS A 22 4.19 -19.67 -16.16
CA LYS A 22 3.79 -18.25 -16.13
C LYS A 22 2.56 -18.01 -15.25
N VAL A 23 1.59 -18.93 -15.24
CA VAL A 23 0.40 -18.83 -14.38
C VAL A 23 0.78 -18.96 -12.90
N LEU A 24 1.64 -19.92 -12.56
CA LEU A 24 2.15 -20.12 -11.21
C LEU A 24 2.95 -18.89 -10.74
N TRP A 25 3.84 -18.38 -11.60
CA TRP A 25 4.63 -17.18 -11.29
C TRP A 25 3.77 -15.96 -10.98
N HIS A 26 2.71 -15.71 -11.78
CA HIS A 26 1.76 -14.63 -11.50
C HIS A 26 0.94 -14.81 -10.22
N ARG A 27 0.69 -16.05 -9.78
CA ARG A 27 0.02 -16.31 -8.50
C ARG A 27 0.96 -16.06 -7.32
N ILE A 28 2.19 -16.55 -7.42
CA ILE A 28 3.23 -16.40 -6.39
C ILE A 28 3.56 -14.93 -6.18
N ILE A 29 3.81 -14.17 -7.25
CA ILE A 29 4.20 -12.76 -7.13
C ILE A 29 3.12 -11.93 -6.41
N ARG A 30 1.83 -12.18 -6.68
CA ARG A 30 0.73 -11.47 -6.02
C ARG A 30 0.61 -11.82 -4.55
N SER A 31 0.68 -13.12 -4.24
CA SER A 31 0.68 -13.60 -2.86
C SER A 31 1.87 -13.04 -2.08
N LEU A 32 3.04 -12.95 -2.71
CA LEU A 32 4.25 -12.38 -2.13
C LEU A 32 4.09 -10.89 -1.83
N CYS A 33 3.53 -10.10 -2.76
CA CYS A 33 3.27 -8.69 -2.52
C CYS A 33 2.35 -8.47 -1.30
N TYR A 34 1.26 -9.24 -1.19
CA TYR A 34 0.37 -9.14 -0.02
C TYR A 34 1.01 -9.66 1.27
N LEU A 35 1.84 -10.69 1.19
CA LEU A 35 2.59 -11.19 2.35
C LEU A 35 3.54 -10.13 2.90
N ILE A 36 4.31 -9.48 2.03
CA ILE A 36 5.23 -8.41 2.41
C ILE A 36 4.44 -7.23 2.99
N ALA A 37 3.37 -6.79 2.32
CA ALA A 37 2.51 -5.72 2.83
C ALA A 37 1.95 -6.04 4.22
N TRP A 38 1.49 -7.29 4.43
CA TRP A 38 0.94 -7.72 5.70
C TRP A 38 1.96 -7.73 6.83
N ILE A 39 3.21 -8.18 6.57
CA ILE A 39 4.29 -8.14 7.56
C ILE A 39 4.56 -6.71 8.02
N PHE A 40 4.68 -5.76 7.08
CA PHE A 40 4.90 -4.36 7.43
C PHE A 40 3.69 -3.71 8.12
N LEU A 41 2.45 -4.02 7.70
CA LEU A 41 1.25 -3.58 8.42
C LEU A 41 1.21 -4.13 9.85
N LEU A 42 1.61 -5.38 10.05
CA LEU A 42 1.67 -5.98 11.37
C LEU A 42 2.68 -5.25 12.25
N LEU A 43 3.86 -4.89 11.72
CA LEU A 43 4.84 -4.06 12.42
C LEU A 43 4.29 -2.67 12.79
N VAL A 44 3.50 -2.05 11.92
CA VAL A 44 2.82 -0.78 12.21
C VAL A 44 1.80 -0.95 13.33
N VAL A 45 1.00 -2.02 13.29
CA VAL A 45 -0.04 -2.28 14.30
C VAL A 45 0.57 -2.60 15.66
N ILE A 46 1.64 -3.39 15.74
CA ILE A 46 2.28 -3.73 17.04
C ILE A 46 3.33 -2.70 17.49
N GLY A 47 3.60 -1.68 16.68
CA GLY A 47 4.65 -0.70 16.94
C GLY A 47 4.48 -0.02 18.28
N ASN A 48 5.59 0.08 19.02
CA ASN A 48 5.66 0.72 20.34
C ASN A 48 4.75 0.09 21.43
N VAL A 49 4.34 -1.17 21.28
CA VAL A 49 3.50 -1.84 22.31
C VAL A 49 4.30 -2.32 23.53
N ALA A 50 5.58 -2.64 23.34
CA ALA A 50 6.46 -3.12 24.40
C ALA A 50 7.92 -2.78 24.12
N ASP A 51 8.76 -2.76 25.15
CA ASP A 51 10.21 -2.64 25.01
C ASP A 51 10.83 -3.94 24.49
N LYS A 52 10.75 -4.12 23.17
CA LYS A 52 11.41 -5.20 22.43
C LYS A 52 12.20 -4.62 21.27
N PRO A 53 13.31 -5.26 20.86
CA PRO A 53 14.07 -4.82 19.69
C PRO A 53 13.14 -4.72 18.47
N VAL A 54 13.42 -3.76 17.58
CA VAL A 54 12.58 -3.36 16.44
C VAL A 54 11.29 -2.62 16.84
N ILE A 55 10.48 -3.17 17.74
CA ILE A 55 9.18 -2.58 18.13
C ILE A 55 9.37 -1.27 18.91
N ARG A 56 10.37 -1.19 19.79
CA ARG A 56 10.69 0.02 20.58
C ARG A 56 11.09 1.23 19.73
N GLU A 57 11.60 1.00 18.52
CA GLU A 57 12.00 2.08 17.61
C GLU A 57 10.94 2.35 16.54
N THR A 58 9.80 1.69 16.66
CA THR A 58 8.66 1.78 15.75
C THR A 58 7.54 2.55 16.45
N TYR A 59 7.72 3.87 16.55
CA TYR A 59 6.75 4.82 17.13
C TYR A 59 6.35 5.85 16.08
N PHE A 60 5.22 6.53 16.26
CA PHE A 60 4.80 7.60 15.35
C PHE A 60 5.47 8.94 15.68
N LEU A 61 5.43 9.30 16.96
CA LEU A 61 5.97 10.54 17.50
C LEU A 61 6.71 10.24 18.80
N LYS A 62 7.89 10.84 18.96
CA LYS A 62 8.63 10.88 20.22
C LYS A 62 8.73 12.33 20.67
N ILE A 63 8.30 12.58 21.90
CA ILE A 63 8.38 13.88 22.57
C ILE A 63 9.53 13.79 23.58
N ASP A 64 10.51 14.67 23.48
CA ASP A 64 11.65 14.81 24.40
C ASP A 64 11.42 16.04 25.29
N LEU A 65 11.41 15.79 26.59
CA LEU A 65 11.15 16.73 27.67
C LEU A 65 12.40 16.96 28.54
N ALA A 66 13.56 16.42 28.14
CA ALA A 66 14.80 16.52 28.91
C ALA A 66 15.28 17.97 29.18
N ASN A 67 14.83 18.97 28.40
CA ASN A 67 15.32 20.35 28.48
C ASN A 67 14.22 21.39 28.80
N ILE A 68 13.09 21.02 29.41
CA ILE A 68 11.94 21.95 29.58
C ILE A 68 12.30 23.25 30.36
N ILE A 69 13.36 23.27 31.17
CA ILE A 69 13.73 24.43 31.99
C ILE A 69 14.90 25.19 31.34
N PRO A 70 14.79 26.53 31.12
CA PRO A 70 15.85 27.32 30.50
C PRO A 70 17.16 27.27 31.31
N LEU A 71 18.28 27.21 30.60
CA LEU A 71 19.66 27.14 31.10
C LEU A 71 20.13 28.38 31.90
N SER A 72 19.22 29.26 32.30
CA SER A 72 19.49 30.50 33.03
C SER A 72 19.73 30.31 34.53
N VAL A 73 19.80 29.06 35.02
CA VAL A 73 20.06 28.74 36.43
C VAL A 73 21.31 27.86 36.55
N PRO A 74 22.30 28.20 37.39
CA PRO A 74 23.47 27.37 37.57
C PRO A 74 23.06 26.07 38.29
N ASN A 75 23.43 24.93 37.71
CA ASN A 75 23.21 23.53 38.16
C ASN A 75 22.02 22.76 37.55
N ALA A 76 22.03 22.57 36.22
CA ALA A 76 21.14 21.64 35.51
C ALA A 76 21.23 20.18 36.02
N VAL A 77 22.37 19.76 36.58
CA VAL A 77 22.61 18.37 37.04
C VAL A 77 21.81 18.03 38.30
N LEU A 78 21.62 18.97 39.24
CA LEU A 78 20.84 18.72 40.46
C LEU A 78 19.34 18.67 40.17
N ILE A 79 18.88 19.35 39.12
CA ILE A 79 17.47 19.52 38.79
C ILE A 79 16.92 18.32 38.01
N ASN A 80 17.71 17.67 37.15
CA ASN A 80 17.32 16.38 36.55
C ASN A 80 16.99 15.32 37.61
N THR A 81 17.70 15.33 38.72
CA THR A 81 17.42 14.45 39.87
C THR A 81 16.07 14.78 40.52
N ILE A 82 15.69 16.07 40.56
CA ILE A 82 14.39 16.53 41.11
C ILE A 82 13.25 16.23 40.13
N ALA A 83 13.46 16.40 38.82
CA ALA A 83 12.49 16.03 37.77
C ALA A 83 12.16 14.52 37.78
N ARG A 84 13.16 13.66 38.04
CA ARG A 84 12.94 12.23 38.29
C ARG A 84 12.17 11.96 39.59
N THR A 85 12.39 12.78 40.62
CA THR A 85 11.71 12.65 41.93
C THR A 85 10.23 13.05 41.86
N ILE A 86 9.83 13.90 40.92
CA ILE A 86 8.42 14.26 40.64
C ILE A 86 7.73 13.33 39.64
N GLY A 87 8.38 12.23 39.20
CA GLY A 87 7.81 11.25 38.29
C GLY A 87 7.83 11.63 36.80
N LEU A 88 8.47 12.74 36.42
CA LEU A 88 8.49 13.14 35.01
C LEU A 88 9.55 12.34 34.23
N HIS A 89 9.11 11.66 33.17
CA HIS A 89 10.00 10.96 32.23
C HIS A 89 10.62 11.89 31.18
N ASP A 90 11.84 11.58 30.73
CA ASP A 90 12.58 12.41 29.77
C ASP A 90 11.97 12.34 28.37
N PHE A 91 11.32 11.23 28.01
CA PHE A 91 10.65 11.11 26.73
C PHE A 91 9.39 10.24 26.76
N TYR A 92 8.49 10.55 25.81
CA TYR A 92 7.27 9.77 25.55
C TYR A 92 7.19 9.41 24.08
N GLN A 93 6.94 8.13 23.81
CA GLN A 93 6.76 7.58 22.47
C GLN A 93 5.31 7.18 22.26
N VAL A 94 4.73 7.57 21.13
CA VAL A 94 3.33 7.30 20.79
C VAL A 94 3.24 6.14 19.79
N GLY A 95 2.54 5.08 20.18
CA GLY A 95 2.18 3.96 19.32
C GLY A 95 0.74 4.06 18.81
N LEU A 96 0.28 3.02 18.11
CA LEU A 96 -1.10 2.96 17.62
C LEU A 96 -2.12 2.69 18.75
N TRP A 97 -1.72 1.89 19.75
CA TRP A 97 -2.61 1.40 20.82
C TRP A 97 -2.34 2.03 22.18
N ASN A 98 -1.15 2.59 22.35
CA ASN A 98 -0.60 2.97 23.65
C ASN A 98 0.52 4.01 23.47
N PHE A 99 1.07 4.42 24.60
CA PHE A 99 2.32 5.16 24.68
C PHE A 99 3.31 4.45 25.61
N CYS A 100 4.60 4.69 25.39
CA CYS A 100 5.69 4.24 26.24
C CYS A 100 6.51 5.46 26.71
N GLU A 101 7.05 5.36 27.90
CA GLU A 101 7.79 6.42 28.59
C GLU A 101 9.14 5.90 29.08
N GLY A 102 10.10 6.81 29.25
CA GLY A 102 11.45 6.42 29.61
C GLY A 102 12.41 7.56 29.87
N TYR A 103 13.62 7.20 30.27
CA TYR A 103 14.74 8.11 30.53
C TYR A 103 15.83 7.94 29.48
N LEU A 104 16.56 9.02 29.15
CA LEU A 104 17.60 8.95 28.12
C LEU A 104 18.73 7.97 28.48
N ASP A 105 19.00 7.77 29.78
CA ASP A 105 20.07 6.90 30.26
C ASP A 105 19.66 5.41 30.35
N GLU A 106 18.38 5.12 30.57
CA GLU A 106 17.87 3.76 30.81
C GLU A 106 17.08 3.19 29.64
N GLY A 107 16.56 4.06 28.76
CA GLY A 107 15.63 3.69 27.70
C GLY A 107 14.18 3.64 28.18
N ILE A 108 13.37 2.80 27.55
CA ILE A 108 11.94 2.66 27.89
C ILE A 108 11.82 1.94 29.23
N THR A 109 11.20 2.59 30.21
CA THR A 109 10.98 2.02 31.55
C THR A 109 9.61 1.39 31.67
N ASN A 110 8.59 2.03 31.09
CA ASN A 110 7.20 1.62 31.23
C ASN A 110 6.41 1.86 29.95
N CYS A 111 5.40 1.03 29.71
CA CYS A 111 4.47 1.16 28.59
C CYS A 111 3.03 1.01 29.10
N SER A 112 2.18 1.94 28.69
CA SER A 112 0.76 1.88 29.00
C SER A 112 0.08 0.67 28.33
N LYS A 113 -0.99 0.17 28.97
CA LYS A 113 -1.77 -0.96 28.47
C LYS A 113 -2.44 -0.60 27.14
N PRO A 114 -2.39 -1.46 26.11
CA PRO A 114 -3.06 -1.23 24.83
C PRO A 114 -4.56 -0.97 25.00
N LYS A 115 -5.05 0.11 24.39
CA LYS A 115 -6.47 0.46 24.36
C LYS A 115 -6.98 0.50 22.92
N THR A 116 -8.20 0.01 22.70
CA THR A 116 -8.88 0.15 21.41
C THR A 116 -9.28 1.61 21.20
N LEU A 117 -9.17 2.11 19.95
CA LEU A 117 -9.48 3.52 19.63
C LEU A 117 -8.67 4.51 20.49
N TYR A 118 -7.42 4.16 20.73
CA TYR A 118 -6.49 5.00 21.46
C TYR A 118 -6.19 6.31 20.70
N TRP A 119 -6.04 7.38 21.45
CA TRP A 119 -5.54 8.67 20.98
C TRP A 119 -4.63 9.25 22.06
N PHE A 120 -3.58 9.97 21.66
CA PHE A 120 -2.63 10.54 22.60
C PHE A 120 -3.13 11.89 23.15
N ASN A 121 -3.39 11.94 24.46
CA ASN A 121 -3.76 13.16 25.18
C ASN A 121 -2.57 13.66 26.02
N PRO A 122 -1.74 14.59 25.49
CA PRO A 122 -0.54 15.08 26.18
C PRO A 122 -0.89 15.74 27.52
N VAL A 123 -2.02 16.44 27.61
CA VAL A 123 -2.43 17.18 28.80
C VAL A 123 -2.73 16.23 29.95
N GLU A 124 -3.56 15.22 29.70
CA GLU A 124 -3.94 14.25 30.73
C GLU A 124 -2.76 13.38 31.17
N ILE A 125 -1.89 12.97 30.23
CA ILE A 125 -0.73 12.13 30.55
C ILE A 125 0.26 12.90 31.41
N ILE A 126 0.60 14.15 31.04
CA ILE A 126 1.56 14.95 31.80
C ILE A 126 0.97 15.40 33.14
N LEU A 127 -0.32 15.74 33.19
CA LEU A 127 -0.98 16.16 34.44
C LEU A 127 -1.23 15.01 35.43
N ASN A 128 -1.36 13.77 34.97
CA ASN A 128 -1.51 12.63 35.88
C ASN A 128 -0.19 12.28 36.58
N GLU A 129 0.95 12.53 35.92
CA GLU A 129 2.28 12.37 36.52
C GLU A 129 2.67 13.56 37.40
N LEU A 130 2.26 14.77 37.02
CA LEU A 130 2.40 15.96 37.87
C LEU A 130 1.28 15.98 38.92
N LEU A 131 1.56 15.44 40.11
CA LEU A 131 0.70 15.41 41.33
C LEU A 131 0.04 16.76 41.73
N SER A 132 0.26 17.86 41.02
CA SER A 132 -0.08 19.23 41.42
C SER A 132 -1.32 19.84 40.75
N GLY A 133 -2.08 19.11 39.92
CA GLY A 133 -3.40 19.57 39.47
C GLY A 133 -3.42 20.95 38.79
N ALA A 134 -2.29 21.35 38.19
CA ALA A 134 -2.11 22.67 37.60
C ALA A 134 -2.93 22.78 36.31
N THR A 135 -3.98 23.59 36.31
CA THR A 135 -4.71 23.95 35.10
C THR A 135 -3.91 24.99 34.33
N ILE A 136 -3.09 24.56 33.39
CA ILE A 136 -2.42 25.47 32.45
C ILE A 136 -3.47 25.90 31.42
N ALA A 137 -3.67 27.21 31.27
CA ALA A 137 -4.50 27.75 30.20
C ALA A 137 -3.80 27.46 28.86
N LEU A 138 -4.21 26.39 28.18
CA LEU A 138 -3.64 26.03 26.88
C LEU A 138 -4.12 27.02 25.81
N PRO A 139 -3.21 27.54 24.96
CA PRO A 139 -3.55 28.39 23.84
C PRO A 139 -4.48 27.66 22.83
N SER A 140 -5.31 28.44 22.14
CA SER A 140 -6.36 27.94 21.24
C SER A 140 -5.83 27.02 20.13
N ASP A 141 -4.59 27.20 19.71
CA ASP A 141 -3.97 26.44 18.63
C ASP A 141 -3.74 24.97 19.03
N ILE A 142 -3.36 24.72 20.29
CA ILE A 142 -3.16 23.36 20.80
C ILE A 142 -4.52 22.65 20.92
N THR A 143 -5.55 23.34 21.41
CA THR A 143 -6.89 22.74 21.56
C THR A 143 -7.50 22.29 20.22
N SER A 144 -7.27 23.07 19.17
CA SER A 144 -7.71 22.75 17.80
C SER A 144 -6.94 21.57 17.23
N ALA A 145 -5.62 21.54 17.39
CA ALA A 145 -4.78 20.42 16.97
C ALA A 145 -5.14 19.12 17.70
N LEU A 146 -5.40 19.19 19.01
CA LEU A 146 -5.84 18.05 19.82
C LEU A 146 -7.18 17.46 19.34
N LYS A 147 -8.13 18.32 18.96
CA LYS A 147 -9.43 17.86 18.42
C LYS A 147 -9.26 17.11 17.09
N ILE A 148 -8.41 17.63 16.21
CA ILE A 148 -8.10 17.00 14.92
C ILE A 148 -7.43 15.64 15.16
N ALA A 149 -6.43 15.58 16.03
CA ALA A 149 -5.73 14.32 16.31
C ALA A 149 -6.60 13.26 16.98
N ARG A 150 -7.53 13.64 17.85
CA ARG A 150 -8.49 12.69 18.41
C ARG A 150 -9.25 11.99 17.29
N ILE A 151 -9.87 12.76 16.39
CA ILE A 151 -10.66 12.21 15.27
C ILE A 151 -9.76 11.40 14.34
N ALA A 152 -8.63 11.97 13.93
CA ALA A 152 -7.68 11.33 13.03
C ALA A 152 -7.14 10.00 13.58
N SER A 153 -6.84 9.92 14.89
CA SER A 153 -6.33 8.71 15.53
C SER A 153 -7.36 7.56 15.51
N HIS A 154 -8.65 7.87 15.72
CA HIS A 154 -9.72 6.87 15.66
C HIS A 154 -9.89 6.30 14.24
N TRP A 155 -9.88 7.19 13.24
CA TRP A 155 -9.94 6.77 11.83
C TRP A 155 -8.70 5.98 11.42
N MET A 156 -7.52 6.47 11.78
CA MET A 156 -6.23 5.81 11.53
C MET A 156 -6.22 4.39 12.11
N PHE A 157 -6.66 4.23 13.36
CA PHE A 157 -6.78 2.94 14.03
C PHE A 157 -7.69 1.97 13.25
N GLY A 158 -8.89 2.43 12.89
CA GLY A 158 -9.84 1.61 12.13
C GLY A 158 -9.32 1.24 10.74
N LEU A 159 -8.71 2.18 10.03
CA LEU A 159 -8.19 1.96 8.67
C LEU A 159 -6.98 1.02 8.64
N PHE A 160 -6.02 1.15 9.56
CA PHE A 160 -4.88 0.23 9.61
C PHE A 160 -5.31 -1.18 10.03
N LEU A 161 -6.23 -1.32 11.00
CA LEU A 161 -6.70 -2.62 11.45
C LEU A 161 -7.50 -3.34 10.34
N THR A 162 -8.45 -2.65 9.72
CA THR A 162 -9.24 -3.21 8.61
C THR A 162 -8.36 -3.55 7.42
N ALA A 163 -7.41 -2.68 7.06
CA ALA A 163 -6.46 -2.97 6.00
C ALA A 163 -5.59 -4.20 6.30
N THR A 164 -5.15 -4.39 7.55
CA THR A 164 -4.35 -5.55 7.96
C THR A 164 -5.15 -6.85 7.78
N VAL A 165 -6.40 -6.87 8.23
CA VAL A 165 -7.30 -8.03 8.07
C VAL A 165 -7.61 -8.31 6.60
N LEU A 166 -7.94 -7.29 5.82
CA LEU A 166 -8.21 -7.44 4.39
C LEU A 166 -6.96 -7.93 3.62
N THR A 167 -5.80 -7.39 3.94
CA THR A 167 -4.52 -7.81 3.34
C THR A 167 -4.24 -9.28 3.65
N PHE A 168 -4.46 -9.73 4.90
CA PHE A 168 -4.31 -11.13 5.28
C PHE A 168 -5.21 -12.06 4.46
N ILE A 169 -6.49 -11.70 4.33
CA ILE A 169 -7.46 -12.48 3.54
C ILE A 169 -7.01 -12.51 2.06
N LEU A 170 -6.51 -11.41 1.52
CA LEU A 170 -6.01 -11.32 0.14
C LEU A 170 -4.77 -12.18 -0.13
N ILE A 171 -3.97 -12.54 0.88
CA ILE A 171 -2.86 -13.51 0.71
C ILE A 171 -3.42 -14.83 0.15
N PHE A 172 -4.50 -15.34 0.74
CA PHE A 172 -5.10 -16.62 0.33
C PHE A 172 -6.02 -16.51 -0.88
N LEU A 173 -6.72 -15.39 -1.03
CA LEU A 173 -7.66 -15.23 -2.12
C LEU A 173 -7.00 -14.74 -3.43
N SER A 174 -5.87 -14.03 -3.38
CA SER A 174 -5.21 -13.49 -4.58
C SER A 174 -4.74 -14.54 -5.59
N PRO A 175 -4.27 -15.76 -5.22
CA PRO A 175 -3.96 -16.81 -6.18
C PRO A 175 -5.19 -17.32 -6.92
N LEU A 176 -6.36 -17.29 -6.26
CA LEU A 176 -7.64 -17.67 -6.85
C LEU A 176 -8.05 -16.66 -7.92
N ALA A 177 -7.74 -15.37 -7.78
CA ALA A 177 -8.10 -14.37 -8.80
C ALA A 177 -7.47 -14.64 -10.18
N VAL A 178 -6.33 -15.36 -10.25
CA VAL A 178 -5.64 -15.69 -11.51
C VAL A 178 -6.19 -16.98 -12.13
N SER A 179 -6.97 -16.85 -13.20
CA SER A 179 -7.36 -18.00 -14.03
C SER A 179 -6.17 -18.54 -14.82
N SER A 180 -6.04 -19.88 -14.86
CA SER A 180 -5.12 -20.59 -15.74
C SER A 180 -5.50 -20.46 -17.22
N ARG A 181 -6.75 -20.09 -17.51
CA ARG A 181 -7.31 -19.96 -18.86
C ARG A 181 -7.94 -18.56 -19.02
N PRO A 182 -7.14 -17.52 -19.27
CA PRO A 182 -7.69 -16.20 -19.54
C PRO A 182 -8.45 -16.21 -20.88
N PRO A 183 -9.50 -15.39 -21.05
CA PRO A 183 -10.36 -15.36 -22.25
C PRO A 183 -9.65 -14.93 -23.55
N GLN A 184 -8.32 -14.79 -23.51
CA GLN A 184 -7.43 -14.50 -24.62
C GLN A 184 -6.91 -15.78 -25.31
N THR A 185 -7.00 -16.95 -24.68
CA THR A 185 -6.43 -18.21 -25.19
C THR A 185 -7.42 -18.97 -26.08
N ILE A 186 -8.01 -18.28 -27.07
CA ILE A 186 -8.94 -18.92 -28.00
C ILE A 186 -8.11 -19.49 -29.16
N SER A 187 -8.21 -20.80 -29.39
CA SER A 187 -7.54 -21.48 -30.51
C SER A 187 -8.21 -21.13 -31.83
N ALA A 188 -7.47 -21.16 -32.94
CA ALA A 188 -8.05 -21.11 -34.28
C ALA A 188 -8.79 -22.41 -34.64
N ASP A 189 -8.45 -23.53 -34.00
CA ASP A 189 -9.09 -24.82 -34.20
C ASP A 189 -10.38 -24.95 -33.36
N PRO A 190 -11.55 -25.14 -33.98
CA PRO A 190 -12.81 -25.28 -33.26
C PRO A 190 -12.88 -26.53 -32.39
N THR A 191 -12.17 -27.61 -32.73
CA THR A 191 -12.18 -28.87 -31.96
C THR A 191 -11.48 -28.70 -30.60
N ILE A 192 -10.40 -27.92 -30.55
CA ILE A 192 -9.68 -27.57 -29.32
C ILE A 192 -10.51 -26.65 -28.42
N ASN A 193 -11.30 -25.75 -29.01
CA ASN A 193 -12.20 -24.88 -28.25
C ASN A 193 -13.41 -25.65 -27.68
N GLN A 194 -13.81 -26.76 -28.31
CA GLN A 194 -14.89 -27.63 -27.83
C GLN A 194 -14.45 -28.53 -26.67
N THR A 195 -13.23 -29.09 -26.71
CA THR A 195 -12.68 -29.93 -25.61
C THR A 195 -12.36 -29.13 -24.34
N HIS A 196 -12.15 -27.82 -24.49
CA HIS A 196 -11.99 -26.90 -23.38
C HIS A 196 -13.04 -25.79 -23.46
N PRO A 197 -14.30 -26.07 -23.05
CA PRO A 197 -15.34 -25.06 -23.09
C PRO A 197 -14.90 -23.81 -22.35
N GLN A 198 -14.86 -22.70 -23.09
CA GLN A 198 -14.47 -21.40 -22.55
C GLN A 198 -15.43 -21.05 -21.41
N HIS A 199 -14.90 -20.78 -20.22
CA HIS A 199 -15.71 -20.34 -19.09
C HIS A 199 -16.58 -19.15 -19.53
N ARG A 200 -17.88 -19.16 -19.19
CA ARG A 200 -18.81 -18.10 -19.60
C ARG A 200 -18.23 -16.74 -19.18
N ARG A 201 -17.71 -15.98 -20.15
CA ARG A 201 -16.89 -14.77 -19.92
C ARG A 201 -17.59 -13.78 -18.99
N ARG A 202 -18.90 -13.62 -19.15
CA ARG A 202 -19.72 -12.72 -18.36
C ARG A 202 -19.72 -13.14 -16.89
N THR A 203 -19.92 -14.43 -16.61
CA THR A 203 -19.92 -15.00 -15.26
C THR A 203 -18.53 -14.96 -14.60
N PHE A 204 -17.46 -15.28 -15.34
CA PHE A 204 -16.09 -15.23 -14.79
C PHE A 204 -15.66 -13.80 -14.41
N VAL A 205 -15.97 -12.81 -15.25
CA VAL A 205 -15.60 -11.41 -15.00
C VAL A 205 -16.44 -10.80 -13.89
N PHE A 206 -17.77 -10.97 -13.91
CA PHE A 206 -18.66 -10.38 -12.90
C PHE A 206 -18.56 -11.06 -11.54
N LEU A 207 -18.49 -12.40 -11.49
CA LEU A 207 -18.55 -13.12 -10.22
C LEU A 207 -17.18 -13.23 -9.52
N ARG A 208 -16.08 -13.09 -10.27
CA ARG A 208 -14.71 -13.27 -9.74
C ARG A 208 -13.88 -12.01 -9.88
N ALA A 209 -13.63 -11.54 -11.10
CA ALA A 209 -12.65 -10.47 -11.32
C ALA A 209 -13.07 -9.12 -10.71
N PHE A 210 -14.34 -8.75 -10.81
CA PHE A 210 -14.86 -7.47 -10.34
C PHE A 210 -14.91 -7.35 -8.80
N PRO A 211 -15.47 -8.33 -8.04
CA PRO A 211 -15.40 -8.32 -6.58
C PRO A 211 -13.97 -8.28 -6.04
N PHE A 212 -13.06 -9.06 -6.65
CA PHE A 212 -11.65 -9.01 -6.29
C PHE A 212 -11.03 -7.65 -6.56
N LEU A 213 -11.34 -7.01 -7.69
CA LEU A 213 -10.83 -5.68 -8.00
C LEU A 213 -11.27 -4.64 -6.97
N ILE A 214 -12.56 -4.65 -6.60
CA ILE A 214 -13.09 -3.76 -5.54
C ILE A 214 -12.37 -4.02 -4.22
N LEU A 215 -12.25 -5.29 -3.82
CA LEU A 215 -11.60 -5.66 -2.56
C LEU A 215 -10.14 -5.16 -2.50
N THR A 216 -9.38 -5.36 -3.58
CA THR A 216 -7.99 -4.89 -3.68
C THR A 216 -7.89 -3.36 -3.73
N PHE A 217 -8.84 -2.69 -4.37
CA PHE A 217 -8.91 -1.22 -4.41
C PHE A 217 -9.18 -0.65 -3.03
N VAL A 218 -10.19 -1.16 -2.33
CA VAL A 218 -10.55 -0.73 -0.96
C VAL A 218 -9.38 -0.97 -0.01
N THR A 219 -8.71 -2.11 -0.11
CA THR A 219 -7.53 -2.41 0.73
C THR A 219 -6.40 -1.41 0.50
N ALA A 220 -6.06 -1.13 -0.77
CA ALA A 220 -5.02 -0.15 -1.11
C ALA A 220 -5.41 1.26 -0.66
N LEU A 221 -6.67 1.65 -0.89
CA LEU A 221 -7.22 2.94 -0.48
C LEU A 221 -7.11 3.12 1.04
N PHE A 222 -7.55 2.14 1.83
CA PHE A 222 -7.50 2.23 3.29
C PHE A 222 -6.07 2.33 3.81
N THR A 223 -5.12 1.54 3.27
CA THR A 223 -3.71 1.67 3.67
C THR A 223 -3.11 3.04 3.35
N ILE A 224 -3.37 3.56 2.15
CA ILE A 224 -2.81 4.84 1.71
C ILE A 224 -3.43 5.98 2.49
N VAL A 225 -4.76 6.00 2.65
CA VAL A 225 -5.46 7.03 3.42
C VAL A 225 -4.99 7.00 4.88
N ALA A 226 -4.87 5.84 5.50
CA ALA A 226 -4.32 5.72 6.87
C ALA A 226 -2.91 6.29 6.97
N SER A 227 -2.04 5.95 6.00
CA SER A 227 -0.65 6.41 5.96
C SER A 227 -0.56 7.93 5.79
N VAL A 228 -1.39 8.51 4.91
CA VAL A 228 -1.45 9.97 4.72
C VAL A 228 -1.96 10.66 5.97
N VAL A 229 -3.07 10.19 6.55
CA VAL A 229 -3.66 10.76 7.77
C VAL A 229 -2.66 10.71 8.94
N ALA A 230 -1.99 9.57 9.14
CA ALA A 230 -0.95 9.43 10.15
C ALA A 230 0.18 10.45 9.94
N THR A 231 0.73 10.51 8.72
CA THR A 231 1.83 11.42 8.38
C THR A 231 1.46 12.87 8.68
N VAL A 232 0.31 13.33 8.18
CA VAL A 232 -0.13 14.72 8.33
C VAL A 232 -0.39 15.03 9.80
N MET A 233 -1.09 14.15 10.52
CA MET A 233 -1.43 14.36 11.92
C MET A 233 -0.17 14.48 12.80
N PHE A 234 0.79 13.57 12.65
CA PHE A 234 1.99 13.60 13.49
C PHE A 234 2.95 14.73 13.11
N ILE A 235 2.96 15.18 11.84
CA ILE A 235 3.66 16.41 11.44
C ILE A 235 3.04 17.64 12.13
N ILE A 236 1.71 17.76 12.13
CA ILE A 236 1.02 18.85 12.84
C ILE A 236 1.38 18.81 14.32
N PHE A 237 1.34 17.64 14.95
CA PHE A 237 1.71 17.49 16.37
C PHE A 237 3.13 17.93 16.64
N ARG A 238 4.09 17.47 15.84
CA ARG A 238 5.48 17.90 15.95
C ARG A 238 5.57 19.42 15.89
N ASN A 239 4.96 20.05 14.88
CA ASN A 239 5.05 21.49 14.67
C ASN A 239 4.43 22.29 15.83
N VAL A 240 3.33 21.81 16.39
CA VAL A 240 2.66 22.44 17.55
C VAL A 240 3.51 22.34 18.82
N PHE A 241 4.27 21.26 18.99
CA PHE A 241 5.15 21.11 20.16
C PHE A 241 6.50 21.82 20.00
N THR A 242 7.00 21.98 18.77
CA THR A 242 8.29 22.64 18.50
C THR A 242 8.17 24.12 18.16
N SER A 243 6.95 24.67 18.08
CA SER A 243 6.77 26.10 17.83
C SER A 243 7.33 26.92 18.98
N SER A 244 8.14 27.92 18.63
CA SER A 244 8.89 28.79 19.54
C SER A 244 8.05 29.69 20.46
N ASP A 245 6.72 29.68 20.29
CA ASP A 245 5.81 30.61 20.96
C ASP A 245 5.54 30.26 22.42
N TYR A 246 5.96 29.08 22.89
CA TYR A 246 5.58 28.56 24.21
C TYR A 246 6.70 28.58 25.26
N ASP A 247 7.90 29.11 24.97
CA ASP A 247 9.09 29.14 25.87
C ASP A 247 9.47 27.79 26.52
N LEU A 248 8.80 26.71 26.12
CA LEU A 248 9.05 25.35 26.54
C LEU A 248 9.97 24.71 25.50
N ASN A 249 11.21 24.41 25.87
CA ASN A 249 12.20 23.76 25.01
C ASN A 249 11.91 22.25 24.88
N ILE A 250 10.74 21.91 24.37
CA ILE A 250 10.27 20.55 24.14
C ILE A 250 10.66 20.12 22.73
N GLY A 251 11.41 19.03 22.62
CA GLY A 251 11.74 18.42 21.34
C GLY A 251 10.63 17.48 20.88
N ALA A 252 10.30 17.47 19.59
CA ALA A 252 9.44 16.45 19.02
C ALA A 252 10.03 15.90 17.72
N SER A 253 10.12 14.57 17.63
CA SER A 253 10.69 13.85 16.49
C SER A 253 9.73 12.77 15.97
N LEU A 254 9.69 12.60 14.66
CA LEU A 254 8.88 11.58 13.99
C LEU A 254 9.65 10.26 13.92
N GLY A 255 8.98 9.14 14.14
CA GLY A 255 9.61 7.83 13.97
C GLY A 255 9.75 7.47 12.49
N THR A 256 10.95 7.65 11.95
CA THR A 256 11.26 7.37 10.54
C THR A 256 11.00 5.91 10.15
N ARG A 257 11.24 4.97 11.08
CA ARG A 257 11.01 3.53 10.87
C ARG A 257 9.54 3.20 10.73
N MET A 258 8.68 3.78 11.58
CA MET A 258 7.23 3.62 11.49
C MET A 258 6.71 4.15 10.15
N LEU A 259 7.14 5.35 9.77
CA LEU A 259 6.79 5.95 8.48
C LEU A 259 7.25 5.08 7.31
N ALA A 260 8.48 4.54 7.35
CA ALA A 260 8.97 3.64 6.33
C ALA A 260 8.10 2.37 6.22
N PHE A 261 7.77 1.72 7.34
CA PHE A 261 6.95 0.50 7.33
C PHE A 261 5.56 0.73 6.75
N MET A 262 4.87 1.80 7.14
CA MET A 262 3.53 2.10 6.60
C MET A 262 3.55 2.48 5.11
N TRP A 263 4.57 3.21 4.65
CA TRP A 263 4.69 3.58 3.23
C TRP A 263 5.13 2.39 2.35
N ILE A 264 6.00 1.51 2.86
CA ILE A 264 6.33 0.24 2.19
C ILE A 264 5.08 -0.62 2.06
N ALA A 265 4.31 -0.79 3.14
CA ALA A 265 3.07 -1.55 3.10
C ALA A 265 2.06 -0.98 2.09
N SER A 266 1.88 0.34 2.10
CA SER A 266 1.05 1.06 1.13
C SER A 266 1.53 0.84 -0.31
N GLY A 267 2.84 0.89 -0.55
CA GLY A 267 3.45 0.64 -1.86
C GLY A 267 3.17 -0.77 -2.38
N PHE A 268 3.32 -1.80 -1.54
CA PHE A 268 3.04 -3.18 -1.94
C PHE A 268 1.55 -3.45 -2.17
N ASN A 269 0.66 -2.90 -1.34
CA ASN A 269 -0.78 -2.99 -1.56
C ASN A 269 -1.22 -2.26 -2.84
N LEU A 270 -0.63 -1.09 -3.13
CA LEU A 270 -0.86 -0.35 -4.37
C LEU A 270 -0.35 -1.13 -5.59
N LEU A 271 0.85 -1.70 -5.51
CA LEU A 271 1.41 -2.53 -6.57
C LEU A 271 0.52 -3.75 -6.85
N ALA A 272 0.06 -4.43 -5.81
CA ALA A 272 -0.85 -5.56 -5.95
C ALA A 272 -2.19 -5.17 -6.60
N PHE A 273 -2.73 -3.99 -6.25
CA PHE A 273 -3.90 -3.41 -6.90
C PHE A 273 -3.66 -3.13 -8.39
N ILE A 274 -2.53 -2.51 -8.76
CA ILE A 274 -2.17 -2.24 -10.16
C ILE A 274 -2.06 -3.56 -10.96
N LEU A 275 -1.44 -4.59 -10.38
CA LEU A 275 -1.35 -5.92 -10.99
C LEU A 275 -2.74 -6.56 -11.18
N GLN A 276 -3.66 -6.35 -10.23
CA GLN A 276 -5.04 -6.84 -10.33
C GLN A 276 -5.83 -6.09 -11.41
N LEU A 277 -5.70 -4.77 -11.47
CA LEU A 277 -6.26 -3.90 -12.51
C LEU A 277 -5.82 -4.34 -13.91
N GLY A 278 -4.51 -4.51 -14.11
CA GLY A 278 -3.94 -4.95 -15.38
C GLY A 278 -4.49 -6.30 -15.85
N SER A 279 -4.65 -7.26 -14.92
CA SER A 279 -5.24 -8.56 -15.25
C SER A 279 -6.72 -8.49 -15.59
N CYS A 280 -7.48 -7.63 -14.91
CA CYS A 280 -8.89 -7.40 -15.23
C CYS A 280 -9.04 -6.78 -16.63
N CYS A 281 -8.26 -5.72 -16.92
CA CYS A 281 -8.22 -5.05 -18.22
C CYS A 281 -7.80 -6.01 -19.35
N ALA A 282 -6.76 -6.83 -19.13
CA ALA A 282 -6.34 -7.85 -20.08
C ALA A 282 -7.46 -8.88 -20.37
N SER A 283 -8.16 -9.34 -19.33
CA SER A 283 -9.28 -10.29 -19.46
C SER A 283 -10.48 -9.67 -20.19
N CYS A 284 -10.76 -8.39 -19.96
CA CYS A 284 -11.87 -7.67 -20.59
C CYS A 284 -11.59 -7.24 -22.03
N CYS A 285 -10.46 -6.58 -22.28
CA CYS A 285 -10.11 -6.01 -23.59
C CYS A 285 -9.39 -7.01 -24.51
N GLY A 286 -8.46 -7.80 -23.99
CA GLY A 286 -7.76 -8.81 -24.79
C GLY A 286 -8.68 -9.92 -25.29
N GLY A 287 -9.65 -10.36 -24.47
CA GLY A 287 -10.66 -11.32 -24.92
C GLY A 287 -11.62 -10.77 -25.99
N ARG A 288 -11.80 -9.44 -26.08
CA ARG A 288 -12.54 -8.81 -27.20
C ARG A 288 -11.71 -8.83 -28.49
N LYS A 289 -10.41 -8.51 -28.40
CA LYS A 289 -9.48 -8.51 -29.54
C LYS A 289 -9.32 -9.90 -30.14
N ALA A 290 -9.09 -10.93 -29.32
CA ALA A 290 -8.92 -12.32 -29.77
C ALA A 290 -10.15 -12.84 -30.56
N ARG A 291 -11.38 -12.57 -30.09
CA ARG A 291 -12.60 -12.94 -30.84
C ARG A 291 -12.76 -12.19 -32.15
N LYS A 292 -12.40 -10.90 -32.21
CA LYS A 292 -12.44 -10.13 -33.46
C LYS A 292 -11.46 -10.71 -34.48
N GLN A 293 -10.27 -11.11 -34.04
CA GLN A 293 -9.26 -11.74 -34.91
C GLN A 293 -9.75 -13.09 -35.46
N LEU A 294 -10.35 -13.93 -34.61
CA LEU A 294 -10.91 -15.21 -35.06
C LEU A 294 -12.05 -15.05 -36.06
N LYS A 295 -12.97 -14.10 -35.83
CA LYS A 295 -14.04 -13.80 -36.80
C LYS A 295 -13.50 -13.30 -38.15
N ARG A 296 -12.34 -12.63 -38.17
CA ARG A 296 -11.67 -12.20 -39.40
C ARG A 296 -11.03 -13.38 -40.11
N ALA A 297 -10.29 -14.21 -39.39
CA ALA A 297 -9.66 -15.41 -39.94
C ALA A 297 -10.68 -16.42 -40.50
N ASP A 298 -11.84 -16.55 -39.85
CA ASP A 298 -12.93 -17.41 -40.32
C ASP A 298 -13.57 -16.88 -41.63
N ARG A 299 -13.72 -15.56 -41.75
CA ARG A 299 -14.19 -14.92 -42.99
C ARG A 299 -13.19 -15.08 -44.14
N GLU A 300 -11.91 -14.89 -43.86
CA GLU A 300 -10.81 -15.06 -44.82
C GLU A 300 -10.74 -16.49 -45.35
N LYS A 301 -11.02 -17.49 -44.50
CA LYS A 301 -11.07 -18.90 -44.90
C LYS A 301 -12.28 -19.24 -45.79
N HIS A 302 -13.42 -18.58 -45.59
CA HIS A 302 -14.64 -18.86 -46.35
C HIS A 302 -14.78 -18.02 -47.62
N HIS A 303 -14.12 -16.86 -47.73
CA HIS A 303 -14.13 -15.98 -48.91
C HIS A 303 -12.70 -15.50 -49.23
N PRO A 304 -11.87 -16.32 -49.90
CA PRO A 304 -10.48 -15.97 -50.21
C PRO A 304 -10.34 -14.81 -51.20
N ASP A 305 -11.36 -14.57 -52.02
CA ASP A 305 -11.35 -13.52 -53.06
C ASP A 305 -11.87 -12.16 -52.56
N ALA A 306 -12.34 -12.08 -51.31
CA ALA A 306 -12.81 -10.85 -50.68
C ALA A 306 -11.73 -10.26 -49.76
N ALA A 307 -10.58 -9.91 -50.34
CA ALA A 307 -9.57 -9.13 -49.61
C ALA A 307 -10.14 -7.75 -49.21
N PRO A 308 -9.97 -7.28 -47.97
CA PRO A 308 -10.35 -5.91 -47.63
C PRO A 308 -9.35 -4.95 -48.27
N ALA A 309 -9.83 -4.16 -49.23
CA ALA A 309 -9.13 -2.98 -49.74
C ALA A 309 -9.02 -1.92 -48.63
N SER A 310 -8.02 -2.03 -47.75
CA SER A 310 -7.57 -0.90 -46.92
C SER A 310 -6.20 -1.20 -46.28
N ALA A 311 -5.15 -1.14 -47.08
CA ALA A 311 -3.79 -0.87 -46.61
C ALA A 311 -2.91 -0.43 -47.79
N SER A 312 -3.29 0.67 -48.45
CA SER A 312 -2.43 1.35 -49.43
C SER A 312 -2.71 2.85 -49.42
N SER A 313 -2.33 3.54 -48.34
CA SER A 313 -2.12 5.00 -48.38
C SER A 313 -1.51 5.51 -47.07
N SER A 314 -0.20 5.30 -46.88
CA SER A 314 0.61 6.18 -46.02
C SER A 314 2.08 5.77 -46.05
N GLU A 315 2.69 5.73 -47.24
CA GLU A 315 4.17 5.67 -47.36
C GLU A 315 4.62 6.17 -48.74
N ALA A 316 4.20 7.38 -49.11
CA ALA A 316 4.73 8.12 -50.27
C ALA A 316 4.35 9.61 -50.18
N SER A 317 4.81 10.31 -49.14
CA SER A 317 4.79 11.78 -49.08
C SER A 317 5.73 12.26 -47.99
N ASN A 318 7.03 12.03 -48.16
CA ASN A 318 8.05 12.78 -47.39
C ASN A 318 9.45 12.78 -48.03
N VAL A 319 9.54 12.59 -49.35
CA VAL A 319 10.83 12.66 -50.08
C VAL A 319 10.88 13.82 -51.09
N GLU A 320 9.74 14.42 -51.45
CA GLU A 320 9.71 15.53 -52.42
C GLU A 320 9.52 16.88 -51.73
N LYS A 321 10.48 17.27 -50.88
CA LYS A 321 10.60 18.66 -50.38
C LYS A 321 12.03 19.07 -50.05
N ARG A 322 13.02 18.52 -50.78
CA ARG A 322 14.44 18.83 -50.58
C ARG A 322 15.25 19.17 -51.83
N GLU A 323 14.61 19.40 -52.96
CA GLU A 323 15.26 20.00 -54.13
C GLU A 323 14.36 21.12 -54.67
N GLY A 324 14.84 22.37 -54.60
CA GLY A 324 14.17 23.53 -55.19
C GLY A 324 13.74 24.63 -54.22
N LEU A 325 14.69 25.25 -53.50
CA LEU A 325 14.79 26.71 -53.38
C LEU A 325 16.05 27.05 -52.54
N GLY A 326 17.11 27.43 -53.23
CA GLY A 326 18.35 27.94 -52.64
C GLY A 326 18.97 28.93 -53.62
N ILE A 327 18.44 30.14 -53.62
CA ILE A 327 19.20 31.39 -53.77
C ILE A 327 19.05 32.08 -52.41
#